data_AF-A0A0F8WBS8-F1
#
_entry.id   AF-A0A0F8WBS8-F1
#
_cell.length_a   1.000
_cell.length_b   1.000
_cell.length_c   1.000
_cell.angle_alpha   90.00
_cell.angle_beta   90.00
_cell.angle_gamma   90.00
#
_symmetry.space_group_name_H-M   'P 1'
#
loop_
_entity.id
_entity.type
_entity.pdbx_description
1 polymer ?
#
loop_
_entity_poly.entity_id
_entity_poly.type
_entity_poly.pdbx_seq_one_letter_code
_entity_poly.pdbx_strand_id
1 'polypeptide(L)'
;MIKKTLFIYGAGASKADYAPVQNELFSEIFDLLEGVNDYQNGTITPDLFKDIKEFLYKLYPINKEMDNQVLYPTFEEVMGLIYFAIIRNESFKGISYNYLTYYREALTALIAIVLDKKLRNIPNVNRQFLKCLFTTFQSDYNNETEESDSPNKFMKYFSFLNINYDILLDNAIFALQLPHRIEYDYGFEIKNRFTKLKLFKPHGSLNWLVCKSCGKIKTEDEKKSALKYYYKILDKSTDRLNCDCGAYYSPLIIPPS
;
A
#
# COMPACT_ATOMS: atom_id res chain seq x y z
N MET A 1 5.94 9.62 34.34
CA MET A 1 6.11 8.34 33.61
C MET A 1 5.37 8.46 32.28
N ILE A 2 6.08 8.66 31.17
CA ILE A 2 5.45 8.76 29.85
C ILE A 2 4.92 7.37 29.48
N LYS A 3 3.62 7.27 29.18
CA LYS A 3 3.02 6.01 28.72
C LYS A 3 3.46 5.77 27.28
N LYS A 4 3.69 4.51 26.92
CA LYS A 4 3.86 4.15 25.50
C LYS A 4 2.63 4.57 24.71
N THR A 5 2.84 5.17 23.55
CA THR A 5 1.80 5.71 22.68
C THR A 5 1.79 4.95 21.36
N LEU A 6 0.62 4.44 21.00
CA LEU A 6 0.36 3.83 19.69
C LEU A 6 -0.40 4.83 18.81
N PHE A 7 0.16 5.18 17.67
CA PHE A 7 -0.54 5.93 16.63
C PHE A 7 -1.20 4.96 15.64
N ILE A 8 -2.46 5.20 15.32
CA ILE A 8 -3.23 4.40 14.36
C ILE A 8 -3.47 5.25 13.11
N TYR A 9 -2.92 4.80 12.00
CA TYR A 9 -2.96 5.43 10.68
C TYR A 9 -3.93 4.68 9.79
N GLY A 10 -5.06 5.31 9.48
CA GLY A 10 -6.01 4.86 8.47
C GLY A 10 -6.02 5.76 7.23
N ALA A 11 -6.94 5.50 6.30
CA ALA A 11 -6.94 6.16 4.99
C ALA A 11 -7.04 7.69 5.10
N GLY A 12 -7.70 8.20 6.14
CA GLY A 12 -7.78 9.63 6.43
C GLY A 12 -6.42 10.29 6.70
N ALA A 13 -5.45 9.58 7.27
CA ALA A 13 -4.10 10.11 7.49
C ALA A 13 -3.33 10.29 6.17
N SER A 14 -3.56 9.40 5.20
CA SER A 14 -2.98 9.51 3.86
C SER A 14 -3.77 10.47 2.96
N LYS A 15 -5.06 10.71 3.24
CA LYS A 15 -5.89 11.69 2.53
C LYS A 15 -5.39 13.13 2.69
N ALA A 16 -4.73 13.45 3.81
CA ALA A 16 -4.06 14.73 3.99
C ALA A 16 -2.91 14.95 2.98
N ASP A 17 -2.34 13.84 2.49
CA ASP A 17 -1.40 13.79 1.37
C ASP A 17 -2.13 13.28 0.09
N TYR A 18 -3.39 13.67 -0.09
CA TYR A 18 -4.30 13.38 -1.22
C TYR A 18 -4.30 11.93 -1.72
N ALA A 19 -3.94 10.96 -0.87
CA ALA A 19 -4.22 9.57 -1.17
C ALA A 19 -5.75 9.40 -1.29
N PRO A 20 -6.25 8.66 -2.29
CA PRO A 20 -7.65 8.32 -2.35
C PRO A 20 -8.06 7.49 -1.14
N VAL A 21 -9.23 7.81 -0.58
CA VAL A 21 -9.88 6.94 0.41
C VAL A 21 -10.62 5.80 -0.30
N GLN A 22 -11.05 4.79 0.45
CA GLN A 22 -11.57 3.52 -0.08
C GLN A 22 -12.73 3.68 -1.08
N ASN A 23 -13.66 4.60 -0.83
CA ASN A 23 -14.80 4.88 -1.71
C ASN A 23 -14.43 5.71 -2.97
N GLU A 24 -13.23 6.29 -3.02
CA GLU A 24 -12.73 7.04 -4.17
C GLU A 24 -11.86 6.17 -5.10
N LEU A 25 -11.30 5.06 -4.59
CA LEU A 25 -10.36 4.21 -5.32
C LEU A 25 -10.89 3.76 -6.69
N PHE A 26 -12.15 3.34 -6.76
CA PHE A 26 -12.71 2.90 -8.03
C PHE A 26 -12.91 4.05 -9.01
N SER A 27 -13.40 5.20 -8.56
CA SER A 27 -13.48 6.40 -9.41
C SER A 27 -12.11 6.74 -9.98
N GLU A 28 -11.07 6.72 -9.16
CA GLU A 28 -9.70 6.99 -9.58
C GLU A 28 -9.14 5.93 -10.54
N ILE A 29 -9.51 4.66 -10.34
CA ILE A 29 -9.21 3.58 -11.29
C ILE A 29 -9.91 3.89 -12.61
N PHE A 30 -11.21 4.21 -12.63
CA PHE A 30 -11.91 4.53 -13.87
C PHE A 30 -11.31 5.75 -14.58
N ASP A 31 -10.99 6.82 -13.86
CA ASP A 31 -10.29 7.99 -14.43
C ASP A 31 -8.94 7.61 -15.05
N LEU A 32 -8.16 6.76 -14.35
CA LEU A 32 -6.92 6.19 -14.87
C LEU A 32 -7.16 5.33 -16.13
N LEU A 33 -8.22 4.53 -16.17
CA LEU A 33 -8.58 3.66 -17.30
C LEU A 33 -9.11 4.47 -18.49
N GLU A 34 -9.75 5.60 -18.26
CA GLU A 34 -10.30 6.49 -19.30
C GLU A 34 -9.29 7.51 -19.82
N GLY A 35 -8.11 7.59 -19.19
CA GLY A 35 -7.07 8.54 -19.56
C GLY A 35 -7.47 9.99 -19.28
N VAL A 36 -8.39 10.19 -18.33
CA VAL A 36 -8.83 11.50 -17.86
C VAL A 36 -7.80 12.02 -16.83
N ASN A 37 -7.63 13.33 -16.70
CA ASN A 37 -6.62 13.99 -15.83
C ASN A 37 -5.14 13.75 -16.24
N ASP A 38 -4.18 14.09 -15.37
CA ASP A 38 -2.71 13.95 -15.56
C ASP A 38 -2.21 12.50 -15.73
N TYR A 39 -3.10 11.56 -16.05
CA TYR A 39 -2.80 10.15 -16.18
C TYR A 39 -2.23 9.74 -17.55
N GLN A 40 -1.70 10.68 -18.35
CA GLN A 40 -1.19 10.35 -19.68
C GLN A 40 0.00 9.37 -19.67
N ASN A 41 -0.18 8.33 -20.50
CA ASN A 41 0.75 7.37 -21.11
C ASN A 41 1.74 6.57 -20.25
N GLY A 42 1.68 5.24 -20.43
CA GLY A 42 2.93 4.50 -20.61
C GLY A 42 2.93 2.98 -20.37
N THR A 43 2.00 2.41 -19.61
CA THR A 43 2.29 1.09 -19.01
C THR A 43 1.12 0.11 -18.88
N ILE A 44 -0.01 0.41 -19.51
CA ILE A 44 -1.14 -0.52 -19.55
C ILE A 44 -1.60 -0.58 -21.01
N THR A 45 -1.73 -1.78 -21.56
CA THR A 45 -2.16 -1.96 -22.96
C THR A 45 -3.66 -1.66 -23.11
N PRO A 46 -4.11 -1.05 -24.22
CA PRO A 46 -5.54 -0.83 -24.53
C PRO A 46 -6.43 -2.08 -24.37
N ASP A 47 -5.92 -3.26 -24.71
CA ASP A 47 -6.67 -4.52 -24.58
C ASP A 47 -6.91 -4.91 -23.12
N LEU A 48 -5.91 -4.71 -22.27
CA LEU A 48 -6.02 -4.93 -20.83
C LEU A 48 -7.00 -3.96 -20.17
N PHE A 49 -6.97 -2.70 -20.62
CA PHE A 49 -7.94 -1.69 -20.20
C PHE A 49 -9.38 -2.15 -20.50
N LYS A 50 -9.61 -2.63 -21.73
CA LYS A 50 -10.92 -3.10 -22.17
C LYS A 50 -11.38 -4.32 -21.36
N ASP A 51 -10.51 -5.31 -21.16
CA ASP A 51 -10.82 -6.53 -20.42
C ASP A 51 -11.20 -6.26 -18.94
N ILE A 52 -10.41 -5.45 -18.23
CA ILE A 52 -10.72 -5.10 -16.82
C ILE A 52 -12.01 -4.29 -16.74
N LYS A 53 -12.23 -3.36 -17.68
CA LYS A 53 -13.46 -2.55 -17.73
C LYS A 53 -14.70 -3.41 -17.98
N GLU A 54 -14.64 -4.34 -18.93
CA GLU A 54 -15.72 -5.30 -19.19
C GLU A 54 -15.98 -6.21 -17.98
N PHE A 55 -14.92 -6.67 -17.30
CA PHE A 55 -15.03 -7.42 -16.06
C PHE A 55 -15.75 -6.63 -14.97
N LEU A 56 -15.35 -5.38 -14.72
CA LEU A 56 -15.99 -4.52 -13.72
C LEU A 56 -17.46 -4.27 -14.04
N TYR A 57 -17.81 -4.04 -15.31
CA TYR A 57 -19.21 -3.90 -15.73
C TYR A 57 -20.04 -5.18 -15.55
N LYS A 58 -19.44 -6.37 -15.72
CA LYS A 58 -20.12 -7.64 -15.42
C LYS A 58 -20.36 -7.80 -13.91
N LEU A 59 -19.38 -7.43 -13.08
CA LEU A 59 -19.50 -7.50 -11.63
C LEU A 59 -20.52 -6.51 -11.09
N TYR A 60 -20.48 -5.28 -11.60
CA TYR A 60 -21.35 -4.20 -11.17
C TYR A 60 -21.86 -3.46 -12.42
N PRO A 61 -23.16 -3.55 -12.75
CA PRO A 61 -23.72 -2.84 -13.89
C PRO A 61 -23.78 -1.33 -13.57
N ILE A 62 -22.62 -0.68 -13.60
CA ILE A 62 -22.49 0.78 -13.57
C ILE A 62 -23.09 1.25 -14.89
N ASN A 63 -24.36 1.66 -14.87
CA ASN A 63 -25.07 2.05 -16.07
C ASN A 63 -24.38 3.27 -16.69
N LYS A 64 -24.09 3.21 -17.99
CA LYS A 64 -23.60 4.36 -18.79
C LYS A 64 -24.54 5.57 -18.77
N GLU A 65 -25.77 5.40 -18.28
CA GLU A 65 -26.86 6.38 -18.31
C GLU A 65 -27.37 6.78 -16.92
N MET A 66 -26.56 6.66 -15.87
CA MET A 66 -26.95 7.19 -14.55
C MET A 66 -26.57 8.66 -14.43
N ASP A 67 -27.59 9.51 -14.46
CA ASP A 67 -27.61 10.93 -14.06
C ASP A 67 -26.59 11.23 -12.96
N ASN A 68 -25.50 11.94 -13.30
CA ASN A 68 -24.57 12.74 -12.46
C ASN A 68 -24.14 12.26 -11.05
N GLN A 69 -24.47 11.04 -10.64
CA GLN A 69 -24.17 10.41 -9.35
C GLN A 69 -23.85 8.94 -9.60
N VAL A 70 -22.73 8.70 -10.28
CA VAL A 70 -22.20 7.34 -10.44
C VAL A 70 -21.79 6.80 -9.07
N LEU A 71 -22.60 5.91 -8.50
CA LEU A 71 -22.27 5.17 -7.30
C LEU A 71 -21.34 4.01 -7.68
N TYR A 72 -20.03 4.25 -7.57
CA TYR A 72 -19.04 3.17 -7.66
C TYR A 72 -19.14 2.26 -6.43
N PRO A 73 -19.00 0.92 -6.58
CA PRO A 73 -18.81 0.05 -5.42
C PRO A 73 -17.52 0.45 -4.71
N THR A 74 -17.40 0.07 -3.45
CA THR A 74 -16.13 0.16 -2.72
C THR A 74 -15.15 -0.91 -3.18
N PHE A 75 -13.85 -0.66 -3.00
CA PHE A 75 -12.83 -1.65 -3.35
C PHE A 75 -12.99 -2.97 -2.61
N GLU A 76 -13.33 -2.91 -1.32
CA GLU A 76 -13.57 -4.10 -0.49
C GLU A 76 -14.73 -4.95 -1.00
N GLU A 77 -15.84 -4.34 -1.45
CA GLU A 77 -16.97 -5.11 -1.98
C GLU A 77 -16.58 -5.96 -3.19
N VAL A 78 -15.84 -5.36 -4.15
CA VAL A 78 -15.41 -6.08 -5.34
C VAL A 78 -14.35 -7.14 -5.01
N MET A 79 -13.35 -6.79 -4.19
CA MET A 79 -12.31 -7.74 -3.79
C MET A 79 -12.84 -8.87 -2.93
N GLY A 80 -13.78 -8.58 -2.03
CA GLY A 80 -14.47 -9.56 -1.19
C GLY A 80 -15.21 -10.58 -2.04
N LEU A 81 -15.98 -10.14 -3.04
CA LEU A 81 -16.66 -11.05 -3.97
C LEU A 81 -15.69 -11.98 -4.71
N ILE A 82 -14.59 -11.42 -5.24
CA ILE A 82 -13.55 -12.20 -5.92
C ILE A 82 -12.91 -13.19 -4.94
N TYR A 83 -12.61 -12.75 -3.72
CA TYR A 83 -11.95 -13.56 -2.70
C TYR A 83 -12.83 -14.72 -2.23
N PHE A 84 -14.11 -14.47 -1.97
CA PHE A 84 -15.07 -15.52 -1.61
C PHE A 84 -15.21 -16.57 -2.71
N ALA A 85 -15.30 -16.15 -3.97
CA ALA A 85 -15.37 -17.09 -5.09
C ALA A 85 -14.08 -17.93 -5.22
N ILE A 86 -12.90 -17.31 -5.02
CA ILE A 86 -11.62 -18.03 -5.01
C ILE A 86 -11.56 -19.06 -3.86
N ILE A 87 -11.94 -18.68 -2.64
CA ILE A 87 -11.94 -19.61 -1.49
C ILE A 87 -12.84 -20.82 -1.73
N ARG A 88 -14.00 -20.60 -2.34
CA ARG A 88 -14.97 -21.66 -2.63
C ARG A 88 -14.63 -22.48 -3.87
N ASN A 89 -13.58 -22.12 -4.61
CA ASN A 89 -13.25 -22.69 -5.92
C ASN A 89 -14.42 -22.58 -6.92
N GLU A 90 -15.20 -21.49 -6.85
CA GLU A 90 -16.37 -21.25 -7.68
C GLU A 90 -16.05 -20.29 -8.84
N SER A 91 -16.70 -20.48 -9.97
CA SER A 91 -16.81 -19.44 -11.00
C SER A 91 -17.82 -18.38 -10.57
N PHE A 92 -17.56 -17.11 -10.89
CA PHE A 92 -18.48 -16.02 -10.54
C PHE A 92 -18.98 -15.31 -11.80
N LYS A 93 -20.30 -15.17 -11.97
CA LYS A 93 -20.94 -14.48 -13.12
C LYS A 93 -20.37 -14.89 -14.49
N GLY A 94 -20.14 -16.19 -14.71
CA GLY A 94 -19.58 -16.72 -15.96
C GLY A 94 -18.07 -16.54 -16.13
N ILE A 95 -17.36 -16.11 -15.08
CA ILE A 95 -15.91 -15.93 -15.06
C ILE A 95 -15.28 -17.15 -14.40
N SER A 96 -14.38 -17.81 -15.12
CA SER A 96 -13.69 -18.99 -14.59
C SER A 96 -12.78 -18.64 -13.41
N TYR A 97 -12.53 -19.60 -12.53
CA TYR A 97 -11.63 -19.47 -11.38
C TYR A 97 -10.24 -18.90 -11.75
N ASN A 98 -9.66 -19.35 -12.87
CA ASN A 98 -8.34 -18.88 -13.32
C ASN A 98 -8.34 -17.37 -13.63
N TYR A 99 -9.45 -16.86 -14.17
CA TYR A 99 -9.61 -15.43 -14.46
C TYR A 99 -9.85 -14.61 -13.19
N LEU A 100 -10.49 -15.17 -12.15
CA LEU A 100 -10.68 -14.46 -10.87
C LEU A 100 -9.35 -14.14 -10.18
N THR A 101 -8.40 -15.08 -10.19
CA THR A 101 -7.05 -14.84 -9.67
C THR A 101 -6.33 -13.73 -10.44
N TYR A 102 -6.47 -13.75 -11.76
CA TYR A 102 -5.93 -12.72 -12.64
C TYR A 102 -6.52 -11.33 -12.35
N TYR A 103 -7.85 -11.21 -12.28
CA TYR A 103 -8.50 -9.93 -11.99
C TYR A 103 -8.18 -9.40 -10.60
N ARG A 104 -8.05 -10.26 -9.59
CA ARG A 104 -7.59 -9.87 -8.25
C ARG A 104 -6.21 -9.20 -8.32
N GLU A 105 -5.27 -9.82 -9.04
CA GLU A 105 -3.91 -9.29 -9.18
C GLU A 105 -3.89 -7.99 -9.99
N ALA A 106 -4.68 -7.91 -11.06
CA ALA A 106 -4.81 -6.72 -11.89
C ALA A 106 -5.44 -5.54 -11.13
N LEU A 107 -6.49 -5.76 -10.34
CA LEU A 107 -7.09 -4.70 -9.51
C LEU A 107 -6.14 -4.19 -8.43
N THR A 108 -5.39 -5.10 -7.81
CA THR A 108 -4.36 -4.72 -6.83
C THR A 108 -3.25 -3.91 -7.49
N ALA A 109 -2.86 -4.27 -8.72
CA ALA A 109 -1.91 -3.52 -9.54
C ALA A 109 -2.41 -2.11 -9.87
N LEU A 110 -3.68 -1.97 -10.25
CA LEU A 110 -4.30 -0.68 -10.56
C LEU A 110 -4.32 0.25 -9.36
N ILE A 111 -4.68 -0.23 -8.16
CA ILE A 111 -4.57 0.58 -6.93
C ILE A 111 -3.14 1.06 -6.74
N ALA A 112 -2.17 0.16 -6.87
CA ALA A 112 -0.78 0.53 -6.68
C ALA A 112 -0.39 1.68 -7.61
N ILE A 113 -0.79 1.62 -8.88
CA ILE A 113 -0.53 2.67 -9.87
C ILE A 113 -1.26 3.97 -9.53
N VAL A 114 -2.54 3.91 -9.13
CA VAL A 114 -3.30 5.09 -8.70
C VAL A 114 -2.59 5.78 -7.53
N LEU A 115 -2.27 5.01 -6.48
CA LEU A 115 -1.53 5.51 -5.32
C LEU A 115 -0.17 6.07 -5.74
N ASP A 116 0.51 5.44 -6.69
CA ASP A 116 1.78 5.94 -7.18
C ASP A 116 1.66 7.31 -7.82
N LYS A 117 0.76 7.42 -8.80
CA LYS A 117 0.59 8.65 -9.58
C LYS A 117 0.08 9.80 -8.71
N LYS A 118 -0.88 9.55 -7.81
CA LYS A 118 -1.37 10.57 -6.87
C LYS A 118 -0.22 11.02 -5.97
N LEU A 119 0.49 10.11 -5.31
CA LEU A 119 1.47 10.43 -4.27
C LEU A 119 2.85 10.92 -4.75
N ARG A 120 3.06 11.18 -6.05
CA ARG A 120 4.38 11.58 -6.58
C ARG A 120 4.79 13.03 -6.24
N ASN A 121 3.87 13.99 -6.30
CA ASN A 121 4.18 15.43 -6.24
C ASN A 121 3.38 16.19 -5.18
N ILE A 122 2.99 15.50 -4.11
CA ILE A 122 2.06 16.02 -3.12
C ILE A 122 2.81 16.62 -1.91
N PRO A 123 2.16 17.51 -1.12
CA PRO A 123 2.58 17.83 0.24
C PRO A 123 3.07 16.62 1.06
N ASN A 124 3.87 16.95 2.07
CA ASN A 124 4.55 15.97 2.90
C ASN A 124 4.00 16.03 4.34
N VAL A 125 2.67 16.01 4.50
CA VAL A 125 1.99 16.14 5.81
C VAL A 125 2.47 15.03 6.75
N ASN A 126 2.57 13.79 6.28
CA ASN A 126 3.13 12.68 7.07
C ASN A 126 4.57 12.96 7.54
N ARG A 127 5.43 13.52 6.68
CA ARG A 127 6.81 13.90 7.07
C ARG A 127 6.83 15.05 8.06
N GLN A 128 5.99 16.05 7.86
CA GLN A 128 5.87 17.19 8.78
C GLN A 128 5.40 16.73 10.15
N PHE A 129 4.37 15.88 10.22
CA PHE A 129 3.88 15.30 11.46
C PHE A 129 5.00 14.58 12.21
N LEU A 130 5.71 13.66 11.55
CA LEU A 130 6.77 12.89 12.21
C LEU A 130 7.95 13.76 12.65
N LYS A 131 8.32 14.75 11.84
CA LYS A 131 9.33 15.74 12.20
C LYS A 131 8.92 16.52 13.45
N CYS A 132 7.70 17.06 13.48
CA CYS A 132 7.18 17.80 14.63
C CYS A 132 7.11 16.92 15.88
N LEU A 133 6.60 15.69 15.75
CA LEU A 133 6.52 14.73 16.85
C LEU A 133 7.90 14.45 17.44
N PHE A 134 8.90 14.21 16.58
CA PHE A 134 10.27 13.97 17.02
C PHE A 134 10.88 15.19 17.69
N THR A 135 10.75 16.40 17.11
CA THR A 135 11.32 17.62 17.69
C THR A 135 10.67 17.98 19.03
N THR A 136 9.36 17.82 19.18
CA THR A 136 8.66 18.04 20.45
C THR A 136 9.07 17.02 21.50
N PHE A 137 9.22 15.75 21.10
CA PHE A 137 9.74 14.73 22.00
C PHE A 137 11.16 15.06 22.48
N GLN A 138 12.02 15.56 21.58
CA GLN A 138 13.37 15.99 21.95
C GLN A 138 13.36 17.18 22.92
N SER A 139 12.54 18.20 22.69
CA SER A 139 12.47 19.37 23.59
C SER A 139 12.03 19.01 24.99
N ASP A 140 11.07 18.08 25.12
CA ASP A 140 10.54 17.67 26.41
C ASP A 140 11.55 16.79 27.20
N TYR A 141 12.45 16.07 26.50
CA TYR A 141 13.39 15.11 27.10
C TYR A 141 14.83 15.63 27.25
N ASN A 142 15.24 16.67 26.52
CA ASN A 142 16.62 17.22 26.61
C ASN A 142 16.94 17.94 27.92
N ASN A 143 15.96 18.09 28.83
CA ASN A 143 16.21 18.54 30.21
C ASN A 143 16.79 17.43 31.12
N GLU A 144 16.85 16.17 30.66
CA GLU A 144 17.41 15.03 31.39
C GLU A 144 18.73 14.55 30.75
N THR A 145 19.82 15.28 31.04
CA THR A 145 21.28 14.95 31.02
C THR A 145 21.94 14.07 29.94
N GLU A 146 21.26 13.44 28.99
CA GLU A 146 21.91 12.62 27.95
C GLU A 146 21.19 12.75 26.59
N GLU A 147 21.60 13.75 25.78
CA GLU A 147 21.16 13.95 24.39
C GLU A 147 21.39 12.71 23.50
N SER A 148 22.33 11.83 23.88
CA SER A 148 22.76 10.70 23.05
C SER A 148 21.77 9.52 22.97
N ASP A 149 20.82 9.40 23.90
CA ASP A 149 19.84 8.28 23.93
C ASP A 149 18.44 8.67 23.40
N SER A 150 18.26 9.91 22.93
CA SER A 150 16.97 10.43 22.49
C SER A 150 16.28 9.60 21.38
N PRO A 151 16.99 9.14 20.33
CA PRO A 151 16.39 8.28 19.30
C PRO A 151 15.90 6.93 19.86
N ASN A 152 16.67 6.30 20.75
CA ASN A 152 16.27 5.02 21.36
C ASN A 152 15.06 5.19 22.27
N LYS A 153 14.99 6.31 23.01
CA LYS A 153 13.81 6.63 23.83
C LYS A 153 12.59 6.85 22.93
N PHE A 154 12.71 7.61 21.84
CA PHE A 154 11.63 7.79 20.87
C PHE A 154 11.09 6.44 20.35
N MET A 155 11.99 5.54 19.94
CA MET A 155 11.64 4.19 19.44
C MET A 155 11.02 3.28 20.50
N LYS A 156 11.27 3.53 21.80
CA LYS A 156 10.64 2.80 22.92
C LYS A 156 9.27 3.35 23.30
N TYR A 157 9.05 4.66 23.13
CA TYR A 157 7.83 5.33 23.54
C TYR A 157 6.74 5.29 22.47
N PHE A 158 7.12 5.35 21.19
CA PHE A 158 6.16 5.40 20.09
C PHE A 158 6.10 4.10 19.32
N SER A 159 4.92 3.79 18.82
CA SER A 159 4.68 2.70 17.88
C SER A 159 3.57 3.12 16.92
N PHE A 160 3.58 2.54 15.72
CA PHE A 160 2.67 2.89 14.66
C PHE A 160 1.95 1.63 14.16
N LEU A 161 0.63 1.74 14.02
CA LEU A 161 -0.20 0.79 13.30
C LEU A 161 -0.71 1.51 12.05
N ASN A 162 -0.27 1.08 10.87
CA ASN A 162 -0.69 1.66 9.60
C ASN A 162 -1.51 0.63 8.81
N ILE A 163 -2.81 0.88 8.67
CA ILE A 163 -3.73 0.02 7.93
C ILE A 163 -3.78 0.38 6.43
N ASN A 164 -3.00 1.36 5.99
CA ASN A 164 -2.95 1.77 4.58
C ASN A 164 -1.91 0.98 3.77
N TYR A 165 -2.15 0.89 2.46
CA TYR A 165 -1.23 0.24 1.51
C TYR A 165 -0.02 1.11 1.13
N ASP A 166 -0.18 2.43 1.15
CA ASP A 166 0.85 3.38 0.74
C ASP A 166 2.11 3.31 1.62
N ILE A 167 3.16 4.03 1.21
CA ILE A 167 4.45 4.08 1.91
C ILE A 167 4.76 5.47 2.47
N LEU A 168 3.75 6.33 2.68
CA LEU A 168 3.96 7.71 3.12
C LEU A 168 4.58 7.77 4.51
N LEU A 169 4.02 7.00 5.44
CA LEU A 169 4.55 6.91 6.81
C LEU A 169 5.95 6.27 6.81
N ASP A 170 6.13 5.19 6.04
CA ASP A 170 7.40 4.49 5.87
C ASP A 170 8.50 5.47 5.40
N ASN A 171 8.22 6.24 4.34
CA ASN A 171 9.12 7.26 3.80
C ASN A 171 9.35 8.42 4.78
N ALA A 172 8.36 8.74 5.61
CA ALA A 172 8.47 9.78 6.62
C ALA A 172 9.37 9.36 7.79
N ILE A 173 9.30 8.09 8.22
CA ILE A 173 10.23 7.52 9.20
C ILE A 173 11.63 7.42 8.59
N PHE A 174 11.75 6.92 7.35
CA PHE A 174 13.02 6.82 6.64
C PHE A 174 13.74 8.17 6.53
N ALA A 175 12.99 9.26 6.27
CA ALA A 175 13.55 10.61 6.23
C ALA A 175 14.16 11.07 7.58
N LEU A 176 13.75 10.49 8.71
CA LEU A 176 14.36 10.73 10.02
C LEU A 176 15.62 9.87 10.26
N GLN A 177 15.91 8.87 9.42
CA GLN A 177 17.01 7.91 9.63
C GLN A 177 18.40 8.57 9.50
N LEU A 178 18.64 9.33 8.42
CA LEU A 178 19.95 9.92 8.13
C LEU A 178 20.34 11.12 9.03
N PRO A 179 19.42 11.90 9.63
CA PRO A 179 19.79 12.85 10.68
C PRO A 179 19.75 12.28 12.12
N HIS A 180 18.97 11.22 12.40
CA HIS A 180 18.65 10.82 13.79
C HIS A 180 18.84 9.34 14.13
N ARG A 181 19.35 8.51 13.21
CA ARG A 181 19.58 7.07 13.41
C ARG A 181 18.34 6.29 13.86
N ILE A 182 17.16 6.72 13.42
CA ILE A 182 15.89 6.02 13.69
C ILE A 182 15.73 4.92 12.65
N GLU A 183 15.74 3.67 13.10
CA GLU A 183 15.38 2.51 12.30
C GLU A 183 13.99 2.02 12.69
N TYR A 184 13.24 1.47 11.74
CA TYR A 184 11.95 0.85 12.00
C TYR A 184 11.93 -0.64 11.68
N ASP A 185 10.94 -1.32 12.23
CA ASP A 185 10.72 -2.75 12.11
C ASP A 185 9.22 -3.02 11.90
N TYR A 186 8.93 -3.76 10.82
CA TYR A 186 7.58 -4.20 10.49
C TYR A 186 7.09 -5.37 11.36
N GLY A 187 7.98 -5.98 12.14
CA GLY A 187 7.67 -7.09 13.04
C GLY A 187 7.74 -8.47 12.39
N PHE A 188 8.39 -8.60 11.22
CA PHE A 188 8.57 -9.91 10.57
C PHE A 188 9.60 -10.80 11.29
N GLU A 189 10.58 -10.18 11.95
CA GLU A 189 11.63 -10.91 12.65
C GLU A 189 11.49 -10.78 14.17
N ILE A 190 11.28 -11.91 14.85
CA ILE A 190 11.13 -11.97 16.32
C ILE A 190 12.46 -11.66 17.03
N LYS A 191 13.61 -11.79 16.36
CA LYS A 191 14.95 -11.78 16.98
C LYS A 191 15.66 -10.43 16.98
N ASN A 192 15.06 -9.36 16.49
CA ASN A 192 15.73 -8.06 16.44
C ASN A 192 15.92 -7.49 17.87
N ARG A 193 17.14 -7.64 18.41
CA ARG A 193 17.56 -7.14 19.73
C ARG A 193 17.74 -5.62 19.79
N PHE A 194 17.69 -4.94 18.65
CA PHE A 194 17.80 -3.48 18.57
C PHE A 194 16.45 -2.81 18.84
N THR A 195 16.47 -1.68 19.54
CA THR A 195 15.30 -0.83 19.83
C THR A 195 14.85 -0.09 18.58
N LYS A 196 14.27 -0.80 17.62
CA LYS A 196 13.69 -0.23 16.40
C LYS A 196 12.27 0.27 16.65
N LEU A 197 11.89 1.35 15.97
CA LEU A 197 10.53 1.86 15.95
C LEU A 197 9.57 0.81 15.36
N LYS A 198 8.51 0.46 16.07
CA LYS A 198 7.56 -0.55 15.57
C LYS A 198 6.56 0.10 14.61
N LEU A 199 6.50 -0.41 13.39
CA LEU A 199 5.54 -0.01 12.35
C LEU A 199 4.78 -1.25 11.87
N PHE A 200 3.61 -1.53 12.43
CA PHE A 200 2.81 -2.68 12.02
C PHE A 200 1.88 -2.34 10.85
N LYS A 201 1.88 -3.16 9.79
CA LYS A 201 0.94 -3.02 8.65
C LYS A 201 0.22 -4.33 8.35
N PRO A 202 -1.00 -4.54 8.86
CA PRO A 202 -1.71 -5.82 8.74
C PRO A 202 -2.14 -6.14 7.30
N HIS A 203 -2.35 -5.11 6.48
CA HIS A 203 -2.84 -5.26 5.10
C HIS A 203 -1.73 -5.34 4.04
N GLY A 204 -0.47 -5.38 4.44
CA GLY A 204 0.64 -5.33 3.48
C GLY A 204 1.03 -3.90 3.09
N SER A 205 1.92 -3.77 2.09
CA SER A 205 2.34 -2.45 1.60
C SER A 205 2.92 -2.49 0.18
N LEU A 206 2.90 -1.35 -0.51
CA LEU A 206 3.46 -1.16 -1.86
C LEU A 206 4.97 -1.40 -1.97
N ASN A 207 5.70 -1.50 -0.86
CA ASN A 207 7.12 -1.86 -0.84
C ASN A 207 7.40 -3.29 -0.36
N TRP A 208 6.37 -4.13 -0.16
CA TRP A 208 6.53 -5.50 0.34
C TRP A 208 6.36 -6.55 -0.76
N LEU A 209 7.29 -7.50 -0.78
CA LEU A 209 7.25 -8.70 -1.60
C LEU A 209 7.36 -9.94 -0.71
N VAL A 210 6.67 -11.02 -1.06
CA VAL A 210 6.72 -12.31 -0.37
C VAL A 210 6.99 -13.44 -1.36
N CYS A 211 7.86 -14.36 -0.98
CA CYS A 211 8.01 -15.63 -1.67
C CYS A 211 6.97 -16.62 -1.12
N LYS A 212 5.99 -16.99 -1.94
CA LYS A 212 4.92 -17.92 -1.52
C LYS A 212 5.43 -19.34 -1.22
N SER A 213 6.63 -19.70 -1.67
CA SER A 213 7.20 -21.02 -1.46
C SER A 213 7.94 -21.16 -0.13
N CYS A 214 8.73 -20.15 0.28
CA CYS A 214 9.52 -20.21 1.51
C CYS A 214 9.08 -19.21 2.59
N GLY A 215 8.11 -18.34 2.30
CA GLY A 215 7.60 -17.32 3.22
C GLY A 215 8.52 -16.12 3.42
N LYS A 216 9.68 -16.06 2.76
CA LYS A 216 10.62 -14.93 2.87
C LYS A 216 9.95 -13.64 2.41
N ILE A 217 10.04 -12.60 3.23
CA ILE A 217 9.55 -11.26 2.93
C ILE A 217 10.75 -10.38 2.57
N LYS A 218 10.59 -9.58 1.52
CA LYS A 218 11.55 -8.56 1.10
C LYS A 218 10.86 -7.21 1.13
N THR A 219 11.47 -6.24 1.80
CA THR A 219 11.05 -4.85 1.84
C THR A 219 12.10 -3.97 1.18
N GLU A 220 11.68 -2.92 0.47
CA GLU A 220 12.59 -1.96 -0.15
C GLU A 220 12.16 -0.53 0.22
N ASP A 221 12.88 0.12 1.12
CA ASP A 221 12.56 1.47 1.57
C ASP A 221 12.68 2.49 0.42
N GLU A 222 11.83 3.53 0.44
CA GLU A 222 11.65 4.56 -0.60
C GLU A 222 11.24 4.05 -1.99
N LYS A 223 11.38 2.75 -2.25
CA LYS A 223 11.08 2.10 -3.50
C LYS A 223 9.72 1.43 -3.38
N LYS A 224 8.81 1.82 -4.26
CA LYS A 224 7.53 1.12 -4.45
C LYS A 224 7.78 -0.17 -5.24
N SER A 225 8.53 -1.11 -4.68
CA SER A 225 9.03 -2.28 -5.42
C SER A 225 7.92 -3.24 -5.85
N ALA A 226 6.76 -3.20 -5.18
CA ALA A 226 5.56 -3.87 -5.70
C ALA A 226 5.10 -3.27 -7.04
N LEU A 227 5.26 -1.97 -7.29
CA LEU A 227 4.90 -1.36 -8.58
C LEU A 227 5.69 -1.94 -9.74
N LYS A 228 7.00 -2.17 -9.57
CA LYS A 228 7.82 -2.78 -10.61
C LYS A 228 7.27 -4.17 -10.98
N TYR A 229 6.75 -4.91 -10.00
CA TYR A 229 6.08 -6.18 -10.27
C TYR A 229 4.71 -5.98 -10.92
N TYR A 230 3.92 -5.00 -10.46
CA TYR A 230 2.59 -4.74 -10.99
C TYR A 230 2.58 -4.24 -12.43
N TYR A 231 3.48 -3.34 -12.80
CA TYR A 231 3.66 -2.96 -14.21
C TYR A 231 3.99 -4.18 -15.07
N LYS A 232 4.81 -5.10 -14.56
CA LYS A 232 5.15 -6.34 -15.25
C LYS A 232 3.97 -7.30 -15.40
N ILE A 233 3.05 -7.37 -14.43
CA ILE A 233 1.80 -8.13 -14.57
C ILE A 233 0.96 -7.54 -15.71
N LEU A 234 0.81 -6.20 -15.71
CA LEU A 234 -0.05 -5.51 -16.67
C LEU A 234 0.53 -5.55 -18.09
N ASP A 235 1.85 -5.49 -18.23
CA ASP A 235 2.55 -5.61 -19.52
C ASP A 235 2.78 -7.07 -19.96
N LYS A 236 2.27 -8.07 -19.22
CA LYS A 236 2.49 -9.51 -19.46
C LYS A 236 3.96 -9.92 -19.61
N SER A 237 4.88 -9.18 -19.00
CA SER A 237 6.31 -9.49 -19.05
C SER A 237 6.66 -10.67 -18.11
N THR A 238 7.68 -11.45 -18.48
CA THR A 238 8.07 -12.67 -17.74
C THR A 238 9.19 -12.44 -16.71
N ASP A 239 9.79 -11.26 -16.65
CA ASP A 239 10.93 -10.98 -15.77
C ASP A 239 10.49 -10.84 -14.32
N ARG A 240 10.59 -11.91 -13.52
CA ARG A 240 10.19 -11.92 -12.11
C ARG A 240 11.41 -11.94 -11.20
N LEU A 241 11.30 -11.26 -10.05
CA LEU A 241 12.36 -11.29 -9.05
C LEU A 241 12.44 -12.68 -8.42
N ASN A 242 13.61 -13.32 -8.55
CA ASN A 242 13.88 -14.63 -7.95
C ASN A 242 14.13 -14.51 -6.45
N CYS A 243 13.63 -15.51 -5.72
CA CYS A 243 13.98 -15.79 -4.35
C CYS A 243 15.11 -16.82 -4.28
N ASP A 244 15.89 -16.79 -3.20
CA ASP A 244 17.05 -17.67 -3.02
C ASP A 244 16.68 -19.17 -2.99
N CYS A 245 15.41 -19.50 -2.77
CA CYS A 245 14.88 -20.86 -2.84
C CYS A 245 14.50 -21.31 -4.28
N GLY A 246 14.73 -20.47 -5.29
CA GLY A 246 14.41 -20.75 -6.69
C GLY A 246 12.99 -20.37 -7.13
N ALA A 247 12.09 -20.01 -6.20
CA ALA A 247 10.76 -19.51 -6.52
C ALA A 247 10.75 -17.99 -6.78
N TYR A 248 9.60 -17.44 -7.20
CA TYR A 248 9.46 -16.00 -7.43
C TYR A 248 8.89 -15.27 -6.22
N TYR A 249 9.32 -14.01 -6.04
CA TYR A 249 8.63 -13.06 -5.17
C TYR A 249 7.36 -12.54 -5.86
N SER A 250 6.32 -12.30 -5.06
CA SER A 250 5.09 -11.63 -5.45
C SER A 250 4.72 -10.54 -4.45
N PRO A 251 4.03 -9.46 -4.83
CA PRO A 251 3.57 -8.43 -3.92
C PRO A 251 2.78 -8.98 -2.74
N LEU A 252 3.02 -8.41 -1.56
CA LEU A 252 2.28 -8.70 -0.34
C LEU A 252 1.34 -7.53 -0.05
N ILE A 253 0.16 -7.59 -0.65
CA ILE A 253 -0.97 -6.72 -0.37
C ILE A 253 -2.16 -7.62 -0.06
N ILE A 254 -2.78 -7.37 1.08
CA ILE A 254 -3.98 -8.03 1.56
C ILE A 254 -5.08 -6.97 1.54
N PRO A 255 -5.88 -6.93 0.46
CA PRO A 255 -7.11 -6.13 0.41
C PRO A 255 -7.92 -6.37 1.68
N PRO A 256 -8.64 -5.38 2.20
CA PRO A 256 -9.50 -5.62 3.33
C PRO A 256 -10.66 -6.49 2.83
N SER A 257 -11.13 -7.41 3.67
CA SER A 257 -12.12 -8.43 3.34
C SER A 257 -13.28 -8.39 4.32
#